data_AF-A0A4U8YZ38-F1
#
_entry.id   AF-A0A4U8YZ38-F1
#
_cell.length_a   1.000
_cell.length_b   1.000
_cell.length_c   1.000
_cell.angle_alpha   90.00
_cell.angle_beta   90.00
_cell.angle_gamma   90.00
#
_symmetry.space_group_name_H-M   'P 1'
#
loop_
_entity.id
_entity.type
_entity.pdbx_description
1 polymer ?
#
loop_
_entity_poly.entity_id
_entity_poly.type
_entity_poly.pdbx_seq_one_letter_code
_entity_poly.pdbx_strand_id
1 'polypeptide(L)'
;MATPSNLIESVARALGVPEATVSSHYRALREAGLVSKAGRGRGSAKMTTQDAANLLIAVAGSSALKNAIETVTEIVALPVVLTFGGKNPIFGKWTTVPIPLLQALPAKHTFGQVFAALIQAAADGSLLEARAHLPANKRFIEISFLSPGSNAMLRFFEESGKNLEGAQYSSIPYDKRSSQNVDELKGHSTTPKFYGDLTQKRSFSENTIIAVAELLRK
;
A
#
# COMPACT_ATOMS: atom_id res chain seq x y z
N MET A 1 -15.16 16.77 -5.31
CA MET A 1 -13.76 16.66 -4.81
C MET A 1 -13.79 16.34 -3.32
N ALA A 2 -12.98 15.37 -2.87
CA ALA A 2 -12.96 14.89 -1.48
C ALA A 2 -12.52 15.96 -0.46
N THR A 3 -13.27 16.05 0.64
CA THR A 3 -12.88 16.76 1.86
C THR A 3 -12.16 15.81 2.83
N PRO A 4 -11.47 16.32 3.86
CA PRO A 4 -10.93 15.50 4.95
C PRO A 4 -11.96 14.58 5.59
N SER A 5 -13.16 15.08 5.87
CA SER A 5 -14.24 14.30 6.49
C SER A 5 -14.66 13.12 5.62
N ASN A 6 -14.83 13.33 4.30
CA ASN A 6 -15.17 12.26 3.38
C ASN A 6 -14.08 11.18 3.36
N LEU A 7 -12.81 11.59 3.36
CA LEU A 7 -11.68 10.65 3.37
C LEU A 7 -11.64 9.82 4.67
N ILE A 8 -11.84 10.46 5.83
CA ILE A 8 -11.92 9.80 7.14
C ILE A 8 -13.06 8.77 7.15
N GLU A 9 -14.26 9.18 6.72
CA GLU A 9 -15.44 8.31 6.68
C GLU A 9 -15.21 7.09 5.77
N SER A 10 -14.67 7.31 4.56
CA SER A 10 -14.41 6.22 3.62
C SER A 10 -13.35 5.25 4.13
N VAL A 11 -12.25 5.74 4.72
CA VAL A 11 -11.22 4.88 5.32
C VAL A 11 -11.78 4.09 6.51
N ALA A 12 -12.56 4.73 7.39
CA ALA A 12 -13.20 4.08 8.53
C ALA A 12 -14.12 2.93 8.08
N ARG A 13 -15.00 3.22 7.11
CA ARG A 13 -15.93 2.23 6.54
C ARG A 13 -15.19 1.10 5.84
N ALA A 14 -14.20 1.42 5.01
CA ALA A 14 -13.49 0.45 4.19
C ALA A 14 -12.57 -0.48 4.99
N LEU A 15 -12.01 -0.01 6.11
CA LEU A 15 -11.19 -0.82 7.01
C LEU A 15 -11.99 -1.44 8.17
N GLY A 16 -13.25 -1.06 8.37
CA GLY A 16 -14.05 -1.51 9.51
C GLY A 16 -13.53 -0.98 10.85
N VAL A 17 -12.95 0.22 10.86
CA VAL A 17 -12.35 0.86 12.04
C VAL A 17 -13.24 2.03 12.48
N PRO A 18 -13.42 2.29 13.80
CA PRO A 18 -14.22 3.43 14.26
C PRO A 18 -13.74 4.76 13.68
N GLU A 19 -14.67 5.62 13.26
CA GLU A 19 -14.36 6.93 12.65
C GLU A 19 -13.55 7.82 13.60
N ALA A 20 -13.83 7.78 14.90
CA ALA A 20 -13.07 8.52 15.91
C ALA A 20 -11.58 8.13 15.93
N THR A 21 -11.27 6.85 15.70
CA THR A 21 -9.89 6.35 15.60
C THR A 21 -9.23 6.92 14.34
N VAL A 22 -9.88 6.80 13.19
CA VAL A 22 -9.35 7.33 11.91
C VAL A 22 -9.17 8.85 11.96
N SER A 23 -10.12 9.57 12.56
CA SER A 23 -10.05 11.01 12.79
C SER A 23 -8.87 11.40 13.67
N SER A 24 -8.59 10.62 14.72
CA SER A 24 -7.42 10.83 15.59
C SER A 24 -6.10 10.62 14.83
N HIS A 25 -6.01 9.58 14.00
CA HIS A 25 -4.86 9.38 13.11
C HIS A 25 -4.71 10.53 12.13
N TYR A 26 -5.78 10.92 11.45
CA TYR A 26 -5.76 12.03 10.49
C TYR A 26 -5.28 13.34 11.13
N ARG A 27 -5.76 13.65 12.34
CA ARG A 27 -5.34 14.83 13.09
C ARG A 27 -3.84 14.81 13.38
N ALA A 28 -3.32 13.69 13.87
CA ALA A 28 -1.89 13.53 14.14
C ALA A 28 -1.05 13.74 12.86
N LEU A 29 -1.47 13.14 11.74
CA LEU A 29 -0.79 13.34 10.45
C LEU A 29 -0.85 14.79 9.98
N ARG A 30 -1.98 15.47 10.16
CA ARG A 30 -2.17 16.86 9.73
C ARG A 30 -1.30 17.82 10.54
N GLU A 31 -1.18 17.59 11.84
CA GLU A 31 -0.31 18.37 12.73
C GLU A 31 1.16 18.16 12.35
N ALA A 32 1.56 16.93 12.01
CA ALA A 32 2.89 16.58 11.50
C ALA A 32 3.17 17.03 10.05
N GLY A 33 2.18 17.58 9.34
CA GLY A 33 2.35 18.00 7.94
C GLY A 33 2.43 16.83 6.93
N LEU A 34 2.06 15.62 7.35
CA LEU A 34 2.01 14.42 6.51
C LEU A 34 0.73 14.34 5.67
N VAL A 35 -0.26 15.19 5.92
CA VAL A 35 -1.43 15.36 5.05
C VAL A 35 -1.74 16.85 4.83
N SER A 36 -2.39 17.15 3.71
CA SER A 36 -2.77 18.49 3.29
C SER A 36 -3.62 19.23 4.33
N LYS A 37 -3.26 20.48 4.63
CA LYS A 37 -4.04 21.36 5.51
C LYS A 37 -5.12 22.09 4.71
N ALA A 38 -6.39 21.91 5.08
CA ALA A 38 -7.46 22.78 4.59
C ALA A 38 -7.22 24.22 5.03
N GLY A 39 -7.09 25.12 4.06
CA GLY A 39 -7.14 26.57 4.31
C GLY A 39 -8.52 26.97 4.83
N ARG A 40 -8.60 28.11 5.55
CA ARG A 40 -9.89 28.70 5.96
C ARG A 40 -10.51 29.44 4.76
N GLY A 41 -11.68 29.00 4.29
CA GLY A 41 -12.44 29.65 3.22
C GLY A 41 -13.15 28.67 2.29
N ARG A 42 -13.90 29.18 1.30
CA ARG A 42 -14.69 28.40 0.30
C ARG A 42 -13.86 27.44 -0.57
N GLY A 43 -12.54 27.40 -0.43
CA GLY A 43 -11.62 26.44 -1.05
C GLY A 43 -11.02 25.48 -0.04
N SER A 44 -11.84 24.61 0.57
CA SER A 44 -11.39 23.49 1.43
C SER A 44 -10.19 22.74 0.81
N ALA A 45 -9.24 22.25 1.63
CA ALA A 45 -8.14 21.44 1.07
C ALA A 45 -8.70 20.24 0.34
N LYS A 46 -8.24 20.13 -0.89
CA LYS A 46 -8.50 18.99 -1.76
C LYS A 46 -7.56 17.89 -1.31
N MET A 47 -8.11 16.76 -0.90
CA MET A 47 -7.29 15.60 -0.56
C MET A 47 -6.61 15.07 -1.81
N THR A 48 -5.36 14.69 -1.66
CA THR A 48 -4.52 14.07 -2.68
C THR A 48 -4.49 12.56 -2.49
N THR A 49 -4.01 11.84 -3.50
CA THR A 49 -3.75 10.40 -3.38
C THR A 49 -2.65 10.10 -2.37
N GLN A 50 -1.71 11.03 -2.16
CA GLN A 50 -0.71 10.93 -1.10
C GLN A 50 -1.33 11.06 0.30
N ASP A 51 -2.31 11.96 0.47
CA ASP A 51 -3.01 12.10 1.76
C ASP A 51 -3.75 10.81 2.12
N ALA A 52 -4.42 10.21 1.12
CA ALA A 52 -5.09 8.92 1.26
C ALA A 52 -4.11 7.78 1.58
N ALA A 53 -2.98 7.71 0.87
CA ALA A 53 -1.94 6.70 1.12
C ALA A 53 -1.41 6.79 2.55
N ASN A 54 -1.08 8.01 3.01
CA ASN A 54 -0.54 8.25 4.34
C ASN A 54 -1.57 7.90 5.43
N LEU A 55 -2.85 8.23 5.25
CA LEU A 55 -3.90 7.87 6.20
C LEU A 55 -4.11 6.35 6.27
N LEU A 56 -4.14 5.66 5.12
CA LEU A 56 -4.25 4.20 5.08
C LEU A 56 -3.06 3.52 5.76
N ILE A 57 -1.83 4.00 5.53
CA ILE A 57 -0.64 3.51 6.23
C ILE A 57 -0.73 3.76 7.73
N ALA A 58 -1.17 4.95 8.17
CA ALA A 58 -1.29 5.25 9.59
C ALA A 58 -2.28 4.33 10.31
N VAL A 59 -3.43 4.05 9.69
CA VAL A 59 -4.50 3.27 10.31
C VAL A 59 -4.21 1.77 10.24
N ALA A 60 -3.76 1.27 9.08
CA ALA A 60 -3.54 -0.16 8.87
C ALA A 60 -2.14 -0.63 9.26
N GLY A 61 -1.12 0.23 9.15
CA GLY A 61 0.27 -0.09 9.45
C GLY A 61 0.67 0.15 10.90
N SER A 62 0.05 1.12 11.59
CA SER A 62 0.47 1.46 12.97
C SER A 62 -0.19 0.57 14.01
N SER A 63 0.60 0.04 14.95
CA SER A 63 0.06 -0.72 16.08
C SER A 63 -0.73 0.13 17.08
N ALA A 64 -0.41 1.43 17.17
CA ALA A 64 -1.06 2.39 18.08
C ALA A 64 -1.04 3.82 17.52
N LEU A 65 -1.97 4.67 17.96
CA LEU A 65 -2.03 6.08 17.52
C LEU A 65 -0.72 6.84 17.75
N LYS A 66 -0.08 6.63 18.90
CA LYS A 66 1.20 7.29 19.26
C LYS A 66 2.34 7.03 18.26
N ASN A 67 2.30 5.90 17.56
CA ASN A 67 3.33 5.50 16.60
C ASN A 67 2.96 5.88 15.16
N ALA A 68 1.81 6.52 14.92
CA ALA A 68 1.30 6.73 13.57
C ALA A 68 2.23 7.59 12.70
N ILE A 69 2.84 8.63 13.26
CA ILE A 69 3.75 9.53 12.54
C ILE A 69 5.02 8.79 12.13
N GLU A 70 5.65 8.10 13.08
CA GLU A 70 6.84 7.27 12.84
C GLU A 70 6.55 6.19 11.80
N THR A 71 5.47 5.43 12.00
CA THR A 71 5.03 4.37 11.09
C THR A 71 4.86 4.87 9.66
N VAL A 72 4.15 6.01 9.47
CA VAL A 72 3.98 6.56 8.12
C VAL A 72 5.32 6.98 7.54
N THR A 73 6.14 7.71 8.31
CA THR A 73 7.43 8.23 7.84
C THR A 73 8.37 7.11 7.40
N GLU A 74 8.41 6.02 8.16
CA GLU A 74 9.21 4.84 7.81
C GLU A 74 8.64 4.09 6.62
N ILE A 75 7.34 3.77 6.66
CA ILE A 75 6.71 2.92 5.64
C ILE A 75 6.73 3.60 4.28
N VAL A 76 6.47 4.90 4.17
CA VAL A 76 6.50 5.61 2.87
C VAL A 76 7.89 5.63 2.25
N ALA A 77 8.93 5.58 3.07
CA ALA A 77 10.34 5.63 2.66
C ALA A 77 10.92 4.24 2.34
N LEU A 78 10.20 3.15 2.60
CA LEU A 78 10.74 1.80 2.40
C LEU A 78 11.15 1.59 0.93
N PRO A 79 12.41 1.22 0.65
CA PRO A 79 12.85 0.89 -0.69
C PRO A 79 12.29 -0.47 -1.11
N VAL A 80 12.10 -0.66 -2.41
CA VAL A 80 11.86 -1.99 -2.98
C VAL A 80 13.09 -2.87 -2.72
N VAL A 81 12.87 -4.07 -2.17
CA VAL A 81 13.94 -5.04 -1.86
C VAL A 81 13.77 -6.34 -2.62
N LEU A 82 12.55 -6.64 -3.07
CA LEU A 82 12.25 -7.82 -3.88
C LEU A 82 11.09 -7.52 -4.83
N THR A 83 11.20 -8.00 -6.05
CA THR A 83 10.07 -8.11 -7.00
C THR A 83 9.89 -9.58 -7.36
N PHE A 84 8.65 -10.05 -7.39
CA PHE A 84 8.32 -11.45 -7.65
C PHE A 84 7.09 -11.55 -8.54
N GLY A 85 6.89 -12.74 -9.11
CA GLY A 85 5.89 -12.94 -10.15
C GLY A 85 6.31 -12.32 -11.50
N GLY A 86 5.51 -12.58 -12.53
CA GLY A 86 5.76 -12.14 -13.90
C GLY A 86 6.59 -13.13 -14.71
N LYS A 87 6.48 -13.03 -16.04
CA LYS A 87 7.25 -13.90 -16.96
C LYS A 87 8.75 -13.65 -16.89
N ASN A 88 9.16 -12.43 -16.52
CA ASN A 88 10.54 -11.98 -16.33
C ASN A 88 10.57 -10.82 -15.32
N PRO A 89 10.60 -11.08 -13.99
CA PRO A 89 10.64 -10.00 -13.00
C PRO A 89 11.91 -9.17 -13.19
N ILE A 90 11.73 -7.87 -13.42
CA ILE A 90 12.83 -6.90 -13.42
C ILE A 90 12.79 -6.17 -12.09
N PHE A 91 13.92 -6.16 -11.38
CA PHE A 91 14.02 -5.53 -10.07
C PHE A 91 13.49 -4.09 -10.09
N GLY A 92 12.49 -3.84 -9.24
CA GLY A 92 11.87 -2.53 -9.07
C GLY A 92 11.04 -2.05 -10.27
N LYS A 93 10.65 -2.93 -11.20
CA LYS A 93 9.77 -2.58 -12.32
C LYS A 93 8.52 -3.45 -12.34
N TRP A 94 7.39 -2.79 -12.61
CA TRP A 94 6.10 -3.41 -12.88
C TRP A 94 5.99 -3.65 -14.39
N THR A 95 5.77 -4.88 -14.82
CA THR A 95 5.81 -5.29 -16.23
C THR A 95 4.65 -6.19 -16.62
N THR A 96 4.10 -6.95 -15.68
CA THR A 96 3.06 -7.93 -15.95
C THR A 96 1.67 -7.32 -15.83
N VAL A 97 1.48 -6.42 -14.87
CA VAL A 97 0.22 -5.73 -14.67
C VAL A 97 0.18 -4.47 -15.52
N PRO A 98 -0.83 -4.29 -16.40
CA PRO A 98 -0.90 -3.19 -17.36
C PRO A 98 -1.46 -1.91 -16.72
N ILE A 99 -0.88 -1.45 -15.62
CA ILE A 99 -1.25 -0.17 -14.98
C ILE A 99 -0.18 0.86 -15.31
N PRO A 100 -0.45 1.84 -16.21
CA PRO A 100 0.56 2.77 -16.70
C PRO A 100 1.30 3.53 -15.59
N LEU A 101 0.58 3.95 -14.55
CA LEU A 101 1.17 4.68 -13.42
C LEU A 101 2.17 3.85 -12.61
N LEU A 102 1.98 2.53 -12.50
CA LEU A 102 2.95 1.65 -11.85
C LEU A 102 4.14 1.38 -12.76
N GLN A 103 3.89 1.20 -14.06
CA GLN A 103 4.94 0.97 -15.06
C GLN A 103 5.87 2.19 -15.24
N ALA A 104 5.35 3.39 -15.01
CA ALA A 104 6.10 4.64 -15.07
C ALA A 104 6.99 4.91 -13.84
N LEU A 105 6.88 4.11 -12.76
CA LEU A 105 7.68 4.31 -11.56
C LEU A 105 9.17 4.06 -11.83
N PRO A 106 10.08 4.84 -11.20
CA PRO A 106 11.51 4.58 -11.30
C PRO A 106 11.86 3.24 -10.66
N ALA A 107 12.96 2.61 -11.10
CA ALA A 107 13.38 1.31 -10.57
C ALA A 107 13.68 1.30 -9.06
N LYS A 108 14.00 2.45 -8.47
CA LYS A 108 14.26 2.63 -7.03
C LYS A 108 13.10 3.34 -6.32
N HIS A 109 11.86 3.09 -6.75
CA HIS A 109 10.70 3.69 -6.12
C HIS A 109 10.51 3.18 -4.68
N THR A 110 9.87 4.01 -3.86
CA THR A 110 9.52 3.66 -2.48
C THR A 110 8.10 3.09 -2.39
N PHE A 111 7.77 2.51 -1.24
CA PHE A 111 6.41 2.04 -0.98
C PHE A 111 5.38 3.19 -1.02
N GLY A 112 5.73 4.38 -0.51
CA GLY A 112 4.86 5.55 -0.59
C GLY A 112 4.50 5.93 -2.04
N GLN A 113 5.50 5.87 -2.94
CA GLN A 113 5.31 6.17 -4.35
C GLN A 113 4.42 5.13 -5.06
N VAL A 114 4.66 3.83 -4.85
CA VAL A 114 3.83 2.79 -5.48
C VAL A 114 2.40 2.85 -4.96
N PHE A 115 2.21 3.11 -3.66
CA PHE A 115 0.89 3.07 -3.06
C PHE A 115 0.05 4.29 -3.46
N ALA A 116 0.64 5.48 -3.51
CA ALA A 116 -0.01 6.66 -4.07
C ALA A 116 -0.34 6.50 -5.56
N ALA A 117 0.55 5.90 -6.35
CA ALA A 117 0.32 5.61 -7.77
C ALA A 117 -0.83 4.60 -7.96
N LEU A 118 -0.94 3.60 -7.08
CA LEU A 118 -2.03 2.63 -7.12
C LEU A 118 -3.39 3.27 -6.79
N ILE A 119 -3.46 4.13 -5.78
CA ILE A 119 -4.69 4.89 -5.46
C ILE A 119 -5.05 5.83 -6.62
N GLN A 120 -4.05 6.47 -7.23
CA GLN A 120 -4.26 7.33 -8.41
C GLN A 120 -4.81 6.54 -9.60
N ALA A 121 -4.27 5.34 -9.87
CA ALA A 121 -4.76 4.45 -10.92
C ALA A 121 -6.21 4.01 -10.68
N ALA A 122 -6.61 3.81 -9.41
CA ALA A 122 -8.00 3.54 -9.08
C ALA A 122 -8.91 4.76 -9.31
N ALA A 123 -8.40 5.96 -9.02
CA ALA A 123 -9.13 7.20 -9.18
C ALA A 123 -9.34 7.53 -10.66
N ASP A 124 -8.31 7.42 -11.51
CA ASP A 124 -8.43 7.70 -12.94
C ASP A 124 -9.07 6.56 -13.75
N GLY A 125 -9.31 5.40 -13.12
CA GLY A 125 -9.96 4.26 -13.74
C GLY A 125 -9.00 3.28 -14.42
N SER A 126 -7.73 3.64 -14.61
CA SER A 126 -6.74 2.77 -15.25
C SER A 126 -6.51 1.46 -14.49
N LEU A 127 -6.72 1.43 -13.17
CA LEU A 127 -6.71 0.19 -12.38
C LEU A 127 -7.84 -0.75 -12.78
N LEU A 128 -9.04 -0.21 -13.00
CA LEU A 128 -10.22 -0.99 -13.38
C LEU A 128 -10.11 -1.45 -14.84
N GLU A 129 -9.55 -0.62 -15.72
CA GLU A 129 -9.23 -1.01 -17.10
C GLU A 129 -8.17 -2.11 -17.11
N ALA A 130 -7.09 -1.96 -16.35
CA ALA A 130 -6.07 -2.99 -16.23
C ALA A 130 -6.68 -4.31 -15.73
N ARG A 131 -7.60 -4.24 -14.77
CA ARG A 131 -8.37 -5.40 -14.30
C ARG A 131 -9.17 -6.07 -15.42
N ALA A 132 -9.74 -5.31 -16.37
CA ALA A 132 -10.49 -5.87 -17.51
C ALA A 132 -9.59 -6.59 -18.53
N HIS A 133 -8.32 -6.19 -18.65
CA HIS A 133 -7.35 -6.82 -19.57
C HIS A 133 -6.66 -8.05 -18.98
N LEU A 134 -6.90 -8.34 -17.70
CA LEU A 134 -6.35 -9.48 -17.00
C LEU A 134 -7.31 -10.69 -17.12
N PRO A 135 -6.80 -11.94 -17.25
CA PRO A 135 -7.65 -13.12 -17.39
C PRO A 135 -8.79 -13.18 -16.37
N ALA A 136 -10.00 -13.41 -16.89
CA ALA A 136 -11.27 -13.37 -16.18
C ALA A 136 -11.36 -14.45 -15.09
N ASN A 137 -10.90 -14.13 -13.89
CA ASN A 137 -11.14 -14.80 -12.60
C ASN A 137 -10.85 -13.74 -11.53
N LYS A 138 -11.60 -13.70 -10.43
CA LYS A 138 -11.60 -12.56 -9.48
C LYS A 138 -10.18 -12.31 -8.94
N ARG A 139 -9.50 -11.27 -9.44
CA ARG A 139 -8.14 -10.90 -9.00
C ARG A 139 -8.26 -9.98 -7.80
N PHE A 140 -7.33 -10.16 -6.87
CA PHE A 140 -7.31 -9.42 -5.62
C PHE A 140 -5.93 -8.81 -5.45
N ILE A 141 -5.90 -7.48 -5.38
CA ILE A 141 -4.72 -6.74 -4.92
C ILE A 141 -4.70 -6.83 -3.41
N GLU A 142 -3.57 -7.20 -2.82
CA GLU A 142 -3.37 -7.14 -1.36
C GLU A 142 -2.26 -6.17 -1.04
N ILE A 143 -2.55 -5.26 -0.11
CA ILE A 143 -1.55 -4.48 0.61
C ILE A 143 -1.40 -5.09 1.99
N SER A 144 -0.17 -5.36 2.41
CA SER A 144 0.09 -5.91 3.74
C SER A 144 1.26 -5.22 4.44
N PHE A 145 1.11 -5.02 5.74
CA PHE A 145 2.13 -4.58 6.67
C PHE A 145 2.48 -5.71 7.62
N LEU A 146 3.78 -5.95 7.84
CA LEU A 146 4.26 -6.95 8.79
C LEU A 146 5.05 -6.24 9.88
N SER A 147 4.70 -6.47 11.15
CA SER A 147 5.39 -5.94 12.33
C SER A 147 5.97 -7.09 13.19
N PRO A 148 7.01 -6.87 14.02
CA PRO A 148 7.56 -5.59 14.50
C PRO A 148 8.49 -4.83 13.53
N GLY A 149 8.86 -5.41 12.38
CA GLY A 149 9.66 -4.69 11.39
C GLY A 149 8.89 -3.66 10.57
N SER A 150 9.60 -2.77 9.87
CA SER A 150 9.01 -1.87 8.88
C SER A 150 9.05 -2.58 7.52
N ASN A 151 8.00 -3.35 7.24
CA ASN A 151 7.86 -4.11 6.01
C ASN A 151 6.47 -3.90 5.41
N ALA A 152 6.43 -3.62 4.12
CA ALA A 152 5.22 -3.49 3.36
C ALA A 152 5.31 -4.33 2.09
N MET A 153 4.19 -4.86 1.64
CA MET A 153 4.12 -5.67 0.44
C MET A 153 2.88 -5.32 -0.36
N LEU A 154 3.04 -5.28 -1.68
CA LEU A 154 1.97 -5.12 -2.65
C LEU A 154 1.97 -6.36 -3.55
N ARG A 155 0.82 -7.01 -3.66
CA ARG A 155 0.66 -8.22 -4.47
C ARG A 155 -0.51 -8.14 -5.41
N PHE A 156 -0.32 -8.62 -6.62
CA PHE A 156 -1.37 -8.98 -7.56
C PHE A 156 -1.38 -10.51 -7.68
N PHE A 157 -2.56 -11.11 -7.55
CA PHE A 157 -2.72 -12.55 -7.69
C PHE A 157 -4.00 -12.92 -8.42
N GLU A 158 -3.98 -14.13 -8.97
CA GLU A 158 -5.15 -14.79 -9.53
C GLU A 158 -6.05 -15.33 -8.41
N GLU A 159 -7.32 -15.61 -8.72
CA GLU A 159 -8.25 -16.27 -7.80
C GLU A 159 -7.72 -17.62 -7.29
N SER A 160 -6.89 -18.30 -8.08
CA SER A 160 -6.17 -19.52 -7.70
C SER A 160 -5.16 -19.33 -6.57
N GLY A 161 -4.88 -18.08 -6.16
CA GLY A 161 -3.83 -17.72 -5.21
C GLY A 161 -2.45 -17.59 -5.85
N LYS A 162 -2.32 -17.82 -7.17
CA LYS A 162 -1.06 -17.67 -7.89
C LYS A 162 -0.67 -16.20 -7.99
N ASN A 163 0.53 -15.86 -7.51
CA ASN A 163 1.10 -14.52 -7.67
C ASN A 163 1.31 -14.21 -9.16
N LEU A 164 0.72 -13.11 -9.61
CA LEU A 164 0.93 -12.55 -10.94
C LEU A 164 2.15 -11.66 -10.96
N GLU A 165 2.24 -10.74 -10.01
CA GLU A 165 3.33 -9.79 -9.83
C GLU A 165 3.23 -9.20 -8.42
N GLY A 166 4.35 -8.81 -7.83
CA GLY A 166 4.36 -8.17 -6.54
C GLY A 166 5.72 -7.63 -6.18
N ALA A 167 5.74 -6.79 -5.15
CA ALA A 167 6.95 -6.19 -4.63
C ALA A 167 6.91 -6.14 -3.11
N GLN A 168 8.08 -6.40 -2.50
CA GLN A 168 8.32 -6.25 -1.08
C GLN A 168 9.19 -5.03 -0.84
N TYR A 169 8.87 -4.31 0.22
CA TYR A 169 9.53 -3.10 0.65
C TYR A 169 9.98 -3.26 2.09
N SER A 170 11.25 -2.96 2.38
CA SER A 170 11.80 -3.11 3.72
C SER A 170 13.01 -2.22 3.94
N SER A 171 13.21 -1.80 5.19
CA SER A 171 14.43 -1.14 5.64
C SER A 171 15.61 -2.12 5.75
N ILE A 172 15.33 -3.42 5.84
CA ILE A 172 16.34 -4.48 5.90
C ILE A 172 16.69 -4.88 4.45
N PRO A 173 17.96 -4.76 4.03
CA PRO A 173 18.41 -5.23 2.72
C PRO A 173 18.11 -6.72 2.55
N TYR A 174 17.61 -7.10 1.37
CA TYR A 174 17.40 -8.51 1.04
C TYR A 174 18.75 -9.19 0.84
N ASP A 175 19.16 -10.08 1.76
CA ASP A 175 20.33 -10.93 1.56
C ASP A 175 19.99 -12.09 0.62
N LYS A 176 20.58 -12.09 -0.58
CA LYS A 176 20.39 -13.16 -1.57
C LYS A 176 20.84 -14.54 -1.05
N ARG A 177 21.68 -14.64 -0.01
CA ARG A 177 22.09 -15.94 0.56
C ARG A 177 20.94 -16.69 1.23
N SER A 178 19.91 -16.01 1.75
CA SER A 178 18.73 -16.70 2.30
C SER A 178 17.85 -17.33 1.20
N SER A 179 18.10 -17.01 -0.07
CA SER A 179 17.39 -17.58 -1.22
C SER A 179 18.11 -18.74 -1.90
N GLN A 180 19.34 -19.10 -1.51
CA GLN A 180 19.99 -20.29 -2.10
C GLN A 180 19.41 -21.62 -1.61
N ASN A 181 18.47 -21.59 -0.65
CA ASN A 181 17.67 -22.75 -0.25
C ASN A 181 16.26 -22.72 -0.87
N VAL A 182 16.11 -22.29 -2.14
CA VAL A 182 14.81 -22.33 -2.86
C VAL A 182 14.24 -23.74 -2.95
N ASP A 183 15.07 -24.79 -2.91
CA ASP A 183 14.59 -26.18 -2.86
C ASP A 183 14.06 -26.63 -1.48
N GLU A 184 14.46 -25.98 -0.37
CA GLU A 184 13.86 -26.20 0.97
C GLU A 184 12.63 -25.30 1.22
N LEU A 185 12.39 -24.29 0.38
CA LEU A 185 11.34 -23.27 0.51
C LEU A 185 9.94 -23.73 0.04
N LYS A 186 9.76 -25.00 -0.34
CA LYS A 186 8.43 -25.57 -0.71
C LYS A 186 7.46 -25.70 0.47
N GLY A 187 7.84 -25.27 1.67
CA GLY A 187 6.96 -25.26 2.85
C GLY A 187 7.23 -24.16 3.88
N HIS A 188 8.13 -23.21 3.61
CA HIS A 188 8.58 -22.23 4.61
C HIS A 188 8.31 -20.79 4.18
N SER A 189 7.73 -20.04 5.12
CA SER A 189 7.31 -18.64 5.01
C SER A 189 8.39 -17.74 4.40
N THR A 190 8.03 -16.97 3.37
CA THR A 190 8.89 -15.94 2.73
C THR A 190 9.10 -14.70 3.60
N THR A 191 8.89 -14.81 4.92
CA THR A 191 9.03 -13.68 5.83
C THR A 191 10.50 -13.47 6.18
N PRO A 192 11.01 -12.23 6.11
CA PRO A 192 12.32 -11.90 6.65
C PRO A 192 12.41 -12.38 8.10
N LYS A 193 13.54 -12.98 8.50
CA LYS A 193 13.79 -13.32 9.91
C LYS A 193 13.95 -12.00 10.69
N PHE A 194 12.87 -11.53 11.28
CA PHE A 194 12.93 -10.46 12.28
C PHE A 194 13.49 -11.03 13.59
N TYR A 195 14.11 -10.18 14.40
CA TYR A 195 14.51 -10.57 15.76
C TYR A 195 13.25 -10.83 16.58
N GLY A 196 13.03 -12.10 16.98
CA GLY A 196 11.88 -12.54 17.78
C GLY A 196 10.90 -13.44 17.02
N ASP A 197 10.00 -14.09 17.76
CA ASP A 197 8.93 -14.98 17.27
C ASP A 197 7.57 -14.28 17.12
N LEU A 198 7.42 -13.09 17.71
CA LEU A 198 6.23 -12.26 17.55
C LEU A 198 6.10 -11.75 16.12
N THR A 199 5.00 -12.11 15.46
CA THR A 199 4.64 -11.58 14.14
C THR A 199 3.20 -11.07 14.14
N GLN A 200 2.98 -9.94 13.49
CA GLN A 200 1.63 -9.44 13.20
C GLN A 200 1.57 -9.02 11.74
N LYS A 201 0.60 -9.58 11.00
CA LYS A 201 0.29 -9.19 9.62
C LYS A 201 -1.05 -8.46 9.61
N ARG A 202 -1.08 -7.28 9.02
CA ARG A 202 -2.31 -6.53 8.72
C ARG A 202 -2.40 -6.33 7.23
N SER A 203 -3.56 -6.58 6.65
CA SER A 203 -3.73 -6.46 5.20
C SER A 203 -5.14 -6.04 4.83
N PHE A 204 -5.26 -5.36 3.70
CA PHE A 204 -6.52 -5.01 3.07
C PHE A 204 -6.43 -5.19 1.55
N SER A 205 -7.59 -5.14 0.89
CA SER A 205 -7.73 -5.47 -0.51
C SER A 205 -7.86 -4.26 -1.42
N GLU A 206 -7.94 -4.52 -2.73
CA GLU A 206 -8.37 -3.54 -3.73
C GLU A 206 -9.68 -2.85 -3.39
N ASN A 207 -10.61 -3.49 -2.66
CA ASN A 207 -11.89 -2.85 -2.32
C ASN A 207 -11.68 -1.59 -1.50
N THR A 208 -10.72 -1.61 -0.56
CA THR A 208 -10.35 -0.44 0.23
C THR A 208 -9.74 0.65 -0.65
N ILE A 209 -8.88 0.26 -1.59
CA ILE A 209 -8.22 1.20 -2.52
C ILE A 209 -9.26 1.86 -3.42
N ILE A 210 -10.18 1.09 -4.00
CA ILE A 210 -11.24 1.57 -4.88
C ILE A 210 -12.18 2.51 -4.11
N ALA A 211 -12.66 2.11 -2.92
CA ALA A 211 -13.58 2.92 -2.12
C ALA A 211 -13.00 4.28 -1.72
N VAL A 212 -11.69 4.34 -1.43
CA VAL A 212 -11.01 5.60 -1.13
C VAL A 212 -10.77 6.42 -2.40
N ALA A 213 -10.39 5.76 -3.50
CA ALA A 213 -10.10 6.42 -4.77
C ALA A 213 -11.34 7.02 -5.45
N GLU A 214 -12.53 6.42 -5.26
CA GLU A 214 -13.80 6.96 -5.76
C GLU A 214 -14.06 8.40 -5.27
N LEU A 215 -13.66 8.73 -4.04
CA LEU A 215 -13.77 10.10 -3.51
C LEU A 215 -12.84 11.10 -4.21
N LEU A 216 -11.72 10.61 -4.71
CA LEU A 216 -10.65 11.39 -5.34
C LEU A 216 -10.88 11.55 -6.86
N ARG A 217 -11.91 10.91 -7.42
CA ARG A 217 -12.33 11.12 -8.80
C ARG A 217 -12.65 12.59 -9.06
N LYS A 218 -12.15 13.10 -10.18
CA LYS A 218 -12.44 14.45 -10.67
C LYS A 218 -13.69 14.43 -11.53
#